data_AF-A0A1Q3MRP0-F1
#
_entry.id   AF-A0A1Q3MRP0-F1
#
_cell.length_a   1.000
_cell.length_b   1.000
_cell.length_c   1.000
_cell.angle_alpha   90.00
_cell.angle_beta   90.00
_cell.angle_gamma   90.00
#
_symmetry.space_group_name_H-M   'P 1'
#
loop_
_entity.id
_entity.type
_entity.pdbx_description
1 polymer ?
#
loop_
_entity_poly.entity_id
_entity_poly.type
_entity_poly.pdbx_seq_one_letter_code
_entity_poly.pdbx_strand_id
1 'polypeptide(L)'
;MKRSPVEKYARTVPQAKTDSVRAASVQKTASRLTALANSFEDSEAARTQAAAIKDYVLDNLRQLQIQLIAKCEENGIRVHQAKDGKEANRIILDIVKAAAPGGGVIAKAKSMATEEIHLNEYLEKAGYEPVETDLGEYVVQIDHDHPSHIVTPIIHKNRREIARSFAREGLGEYTEDASELAMQARAHLRAKFREAKVGVSGVNFAIAESGRIVLVENEGNNRLSTTAPDVHIAVMGIEKMLPAEKDLPLFLKLLAGSATGQSLTSYTHLISGPRREDELDGPLEVHLVLLDNGRSNVLEGPYKEILRCIRCGACLNVCPVYRQASGHAYGHVYSGPLGAVLAPALEGVEKLGYLAKASTLCGACEEVCPVKIPIPNLLLKLRDEATRKGAIKDPAQWNLFATGANMPSAWKVGLKMLPMASAVAPHPMKSGWNEFHSLPHRQGRSFRSWWKNHRATVEEPPAAHAPHDSAPLPETSATPDIWGSFEEKLVALGGTYKSLEEVDLSEKICIYDADAIASAKGIRVAGVTGDVWQADAGVTLADFAIAETGSIVISAGSGRARLASLAPPVHVCLVKEIVPTLQDALDRMTPRTSVIVTGTSRTADIEGVLVRGVHGPRELIVVRLP
;
A
#
# COMPACT_ATOMS: atom_id res chain seq x y z
N MET A 1 6.48 8.42 35.93
CA MET A 1 5.42 8.19 34.94
C MET A 1 5.32 6.70 34.65
N LYS A 2 4.11 6.12 34.57
CA LYS A 2 3.96 4.76 34.03
C LYS A 2 4.27 4.82 32.53
N ARG A 3 5.21 3.99 32.07
CA ARG A 3 5.58 3.86 30.64
C ARG A 3 4.37 3.40 29.82
N SER A 4 4.21 3.93 28.61
CA SER A 4 3.14 3.50 27.70
C SER A 4 3.35 2.04 27.25
N PRO A 5 2.31 1.34 26.78
CA PRO A 5 2.47 0.01 26.17
C PRO A 5 3.54 -0.03 25.07
N VAL A 6 3.56 0.99 24.21
CA VAL A 6 4.55 1.15 23.13
C VAL A 6 5.98 1.21 23.70
N GLU A 7 6.22 2.03 24.73
CA GLU A 7 7.56 2.17 25.32
C GLU A 7 8.01 0.89 26.02
N LYS A 8 7.08 0.17 26.66
CA LYS A 8 7.38 -1.12 27.27
C LYS A 8 7.79 -2.15 26.23
N TYR A 9 7.02 -2.26 25.14
CA TYR A 9 7.33 -3.18 24.05
C TYR A 9 8.65 -2.84 23.37
N ALA A 10 8.89 -1.57 23.03
CA ALA A 10 10.11 -1.13 22.35
C ALA A 10 11.40 -1.53 23.10
N ARG A 11 11.38 -1.58 24.44
CA ARG A 11 12.53 -2.02 25.26
C ARG A 11 12.78 -3.53 25.24
N THR A 12 11.82 -4.31 24.77
CA THR A 12 11.91 -5.77 24.65
C THR A 12 12.23 -6.23 23.24
N VAL A 13 12.22 -5.31 22.25
CA VAL A 13 12.51 -5.64 20.86
C VAL A 13 13.99 -6.01 20.71
N PRO A 14 14.32 -7.21 20.18
CA PRO A 14 15.70 -7.58 19.92
C PRO A 14 16.37 -6.63 18.92
N GLN A 15 17.64 -6.32 19.13
CA GLN A 15 18.38 -5.39 18.27
C GLN A 15 18.35 -5.79 16.79
N ALA A 16 18.46 -7.08 16.48
CA ALA A 16 18.38 -7.59 15.10
C ALA A 16 17.05 -7.24 14.40
N LYS A 17 15.92 -7.28 15.13
CA LYS A 17 14.60 -6.90 14.60
C LYS A 17 14.56 -5.38 14.33
N THR A 18 15.09 -4.59 15.26
CA THR A 18 15.21 -3.13 15.09
C THR A 18 16.09 -2.75 13.90
N ASP A 19 17.22 -3.44 13.73
CA ASP A 19 18.15 -3.20 12.62
C ASP A 19 17.52 -3.57 11.27
N SER A 20 16.80 -4.69 11.18
CA SER A 20 16.04 -5.10 10.00
C SER A 20 15.02 -4.02 9.60
N VAL A 21 14.18 -3.60 10.55
CA VAL A 21 13.16 -2.57 10.32
C VAL A 21 13.80 -1.26 9.88
N ARG A 22 14.89 -0.84 10.54
CA ARG A 22 15.59 0.41 10.22
C ARG A 22 16.21 0.38 8.83
N ALA A 23 16.94 -0.68 8.48
CA ALA A 23 17.61 -0.82 7.18
C ALA A 23 16.59 -0.74 6.04
N ALA A 24 15.53 -1.56 6.10
CA ALA A 24 14.48 -1.59 5.09
C ALA A 24 13.72 -0.25 4.99
N SER A 25 13.42 0.39 6.13
CA SER A 25 12.73 1.69 6.16
C SER A 25 13.56 2.82 5.54
N VAL A 26 14.88 2.83 5.78
CA VAL A 26 15.80 3.82 5.19
C VAL A 26 15.90 3.63 3.69
N GLN A 27 16.09 2.39 3.22
CA GLN A 27 16.15 2.08 1.79
C GLN A 27 14.87 2.52 1.07
N LYS A 28 13.69 2.17 1.60
CA LYS A 28 12.39 2.57 1.03
C LYS A 28 12.20 4.09 0.99
N THR A 29 12.71 4.80 2.01
CA THR A 29 12.67 6.27 2.04
C THR A 29 13.51 6.87 0.92
N ALA A 30 14.68 6.30 0.63
CA ALA A 30 15.56 6.75 -0.46
C ALA A 30 14.96 6.44 -1.84
N SER A 31 14.53 5.20 -2.08
CA SER A 31 13.94 4.78 -3.38
C SER A 31 12.70 5.60 -3.76
N ARG A 32 11.92 6.02 -2.76
CA ARG A 32 10.78 6.92 -2.95
C ARG A 32 11.15 8.23 -3.65
N LEU A 33 12.25 8.87 -3.27
CA LEU A 33 12.63 10.18 -3.80
C LEU A 33 12.92 10.08 -5.31
N THR A 34 13.69 9.07 -5.71
CA THR A 34 13.98 8.78 -7.11
C THR A 34 12.71 8.46 -7.90
N ALA A 35 11.84 7.62 -7.36
CA ALA A 35 10.61 7.22 -8.06
C ALA A 35 9.65 8.38 -8.30
N LEU A 36 9.49 9.28 -7.31
CA LEU A 36 8.65 10.46 -7.48
C LEU A 36 9.25 11.45 -8.48
N ALA A 37 10.56 11.71 -8.42
CA ALA A 37 11.24 12.59 -9.36
C ALA A 37 11.15 12.08 -10.81
N ASN A 38 11.15 10.75 -11.00
CA ASN A 38 11.00 10.15 -12.33
C ASN A 38 9.54 10.13 -12.82
N SER A 39 8.55 10.23 -11.93
CA SER A 39 7.13 10.11 -12.27
C SER A 39 6.42 11.44 -12.42
N PHE A 40 7.00 12.51 -11.88
CA PHE A 40 6.40 13.85 -11.83
C PHE A 40 7.47 14.91 -12.03
N GLU A 41 7.19 15.88 -12.91
CA GLU A 41 7.99 17.10 -13.00
C GLU A 41 7.96 17.89 -11.68
N ASP A 42 6.75 18.03 -11.10
CA ASP A 42 6.54 18.60 -9.78
C ASP A 42 5.73 17.64 -8.89
N SER A 43 6.45 16.89 -8.06
CA SER A 43 5.83 15.97 -7.10
C SER A 43 5.06 16.68 -5.99
N GLU A 44 5.37 17.94 -5.64
CA GLU A 44 4.62 18.68 -4.63
C GLU A 44 3.26 19.17 -5.15
N ALA A 45 3.21 19.62 -6.41
CA ALA A 45 1.95 19.93 -7.09
C ALA A 45 1.06 18.68 -7.18
N ALA A 46 1.61 17.54 -7.62
CA ALA A 46 0.90 16.27 -7.69
C ALA A 46 0.30 15.86 -6.32
N ARG A 47 1.08 16.00 -5.24
CA ARG A 47 0.61 15.71 -3.87
C ARG A 47 -0.49 16.67 -3.40
N THR A 48 -0.39 17.94 -3.78
CA THR A 48 -1.39 18.96 -3.47
C THR A 48 -2.72 18.66 -4.17
N GLN A 49 -2.65 18.31 -5.46
CA GLN A 49 -3.80 17.87 -6.24
C GLN A 49 -4.44 16.61 -5.64
N ALA A 50 -3.64 15.61 -5.28
CA ALA A 50 -4.15 14.38 -4.67
C ALA A 50 -4.83 14.64 -3.31
N ALA A 51 -4.28 15.54 -2.49
CA ALA A 51 -4.92 15.97 -1.25
C ALA A 51 -6.27 16.64 -1.49
N ALA A 52 -6.36 17.55 -2.47
CA ALA A 52 -7.60 18.22 -2.84
C ALA A 52 -8.67 17.24 -3.36
N ILE A 53 -8.28 16.25 -4.17
CA ILE A 53 -9.20 15.20 -4.64
C ILE A 53 -9.69 14.37 -3.45
N LYS A 54 -8.80 13.99 -2.51
CA LYS A 54 -9.23 13.26 -1.32
C LYS A 54 -10.14 14.10 -0.42
N ASP A 55 -9.93 15.40 -0.30
CA ASP A 55 -10.85 16.29 0.41
C ASP A 55 -12.23 16.34 -0.23
N TYR A 56 -12.27 16.50 -1.56
CA TYR A 56 -13.52 16.43 -2.31
C TYR A 56 -14.24 15.10 -2.07
N VAL A 57 -13.52 13.98 -2.08
CA VAL A 57 -14.08 12.65 -1.78
C VAL A 57 -14.69 12.60 -0.38
N LEU A 58 -13.99 13.12 0.63
CA LEU A 58 -14.50 13.08 2.00
C LEU A 58 -15.72 14.01 2.17
N ASP A 59 -15.69 15.20 1.59
CA ASP A 59 -16.80 16.16 1.69
C ASP A 59 -18.04 15.71 0.88
N ASN A 60 -17.90 14.80 -0.09
CA ASN A 60 -18.98 14.26 -0.94
C ASN A 60 -19.14 12.74 -0.84
N LEU A 61 -18.66 12.14 0.25
CA LEU A 61 -18.49 10.68 0.35
C LEU A 61 -19.78 9.91 0.10
N ARG A 62 -20.90 10.42 0.64
CA ARG A 62 -22.22 9.79 0.50
C ARG A 62 -22.71 9.80 -0.94
N GLN A 63 -22.57 10.91 -1.65
CA GLN A 63 -22.99 11.02 -3.06
C GLN A 63 -22.15 10.09 -3.94
N LEU A 64 -20.83 10.09 -3.73
CA LEU A 64 -19.92 9.20 -4.45
C LEU A 64 -20.20 7.73 -4.15
N GLN A 65 -20.56 7.39 -2.91
CA GLN A 65 -20.96 6.04 -2.53
C GLN A 65 -22.22 5.58 -3.27
N ILE A 66 -23.26 6.43 -3.33
CA ILE A 66 -24.49 6.13 -4.07
C ILE A 66 -24.18 5.90 -5.56
N GLN A 67 -23.35 6.76 -6.15
CA GLN A 67 -22.94 6.64 -7.53
C GLN A 67 -22.15 5.35 -7.78
N LEU A 68 -21.18 5.05 -6.90
CA LEU A 68 -20.37 3.84 -6.99
C LEU A 68 -21.24 2.58 -6.89
N ILE A 69 -22.18 2.52 -5.96
CA ILE A 69 -23.09 1.38 -5.79
C ILE A 69 -23.89 1.17 -7.08
N ALA A 70 -24.53 2.21 -7.60
CA ALA A 70 -25.33 2.12 -8.81
C ALA A 70 -24.49 1.64 -10.01
N LYS A 71 -23.27 2.16 -10.17
CA LYS A 71 -22.37 1.76 -11.27
C LYS A 71 -21.82 0.34 -11.11
N CYS A 72 -21.51 -0.07 -9.88
CA CYS A 72 -21.12 -1.46 -9.59
C CYS A 72 -22.26 -2.43 -9.93
N GLU A 73 -23.49 -2.11 -9.54
CA GLU A 73 -24.67 -2.95 -9.82
C GLU A 73 -25.00 -3.01 -11.32
N GLU A 74 -24.89 -1.89 -12.04
CA GLU A 74 -25.00 -1.83 -13.51
C GLU A 74 -23.98 -2.76 -14.19
N ASN A 75 -22.78 -2.84 -13.60
CA ASN A 75 -21.68 -3.69 -14.03
C ASN A 75 -21.80 -5.16 -13.58
N GLY A 76 -22.85 -5.52 -12.84
CA GLY A 76 -23.06 -6.89 -12.32
C GLY A 76 -22.27 -7.22 -11.05
N ILE A 77 -21.62 -6.24 -10.41
CA ILE A 77 -20.99 -6.40 -9.10
C ILE A 77 -22.07 -6.28 -8.01
N ARG A 78 -22.18 -7.29 -7.14
CA ARG A 78 -23.11 -7.27 -6.01
C ARG A 78 -22.52 -6.48 -4.86
N VAL A 79 -23.12 -5.34 -4.50
CA VAL A 79 -22.59 -4.46 -3.45
C VAL A 79 -23.28 -4.72 -2.11
N HIS A 80 -22.49 -4.82 -1.05
CA HIS A 80 -22.92 -5.04 0.32
C HIS A 80 -22.39 -3.92 1.20
N GLN A 81 -23.23 -3.38 2.07
CA GLN A 81 -22.83 -2.34 3.02
C GLN A 81 -22.79 -2.94 4.42
N ALA A 82 -21.66 -2.83 5.10
CA ALA A 82 -21.45 -3.32 6.44
C ALA A 82 -21.15 -2.15 7.39
N LYS A 83 -21.97 -2.01 8.43
CA LYS A 83 -21.80 -0.95 9.43
C LYS A 83 -20.53 -1.15 10.26
N ASP A 84 -20.16 -2.40 10.51
CA ASP A 84 -19.05 -2.80 11.39
C ASP A 84 -18.43 -4.12 10.92
N GLY A 85 -17.30 -4.49 11.54
CA GLY A 85 -16.59 -5.72 11.20
C GLY A 85 -17.41 -7.00 11.44
N LYS A 86 -18.36 -7.01 12.38
CA LYS A 86 -19.19 -8.21 12.64
C LYS A 86 -20.17 -8.44 11.50
N GLU A 87 -20.80 -7.38 11.01
CA GLU A 87 -21.69 -7.43 9.86
C GLU A 87 -20.94 -7.82 8.59
N ALA A 88 -19.75 -7.27 8.36
CA ALA A 88 -18.91 -7.64 7.23
C ALA A 88 -18.55 -9.13 7.26
N ASN A 89 -18.08 -9.65 8.40
CA ASN A 89 -17.77 -11.06 8.58
C ASN A 89 -18.97 -11.97 8.31
N ARG A 90 -20.17 -11.59 8.76
CA ARG A 90 -21.40 -12.34 8.48
C ARG A 90 -21.71 -12.40 6.99
N ILE A 91 -21.70 -11.24 6.31
CA ILE A 91 -21.94 -11.12 4.86
C ILE A 91 -20.94 -11.99 4.08
N ILE A 92 -19.65 -11.89 4.40
CA ILE A 92 -18.59 -12.65 3.73
C ILE A 92 -18.81 -14.15 3.94
N LEU A 93 -19.09 -14.59 5.16
CA LEU A 93 -19.34 -16.00 5.44
C LEU A 93 -20.58 -16.53 4.72
N ASP A 94 -21.64 -15.74 4.59
CA ASP A 94 -22.85 -16.16 3.87
C ASP A 94 -22.54 -16.37 2.36
N ILE A 95 -21.74 -15.48 1.75
CA ILE A 95 -21.27 -15.63 0.37
C ILE A 95 -20.38 -16.88 0.23
N VAL A 96 -19.42 -17.05 1.15
CA VAL A 96 -18.51 -18.21 1.18
C VAL A 96 -19.29 -19.52 1.28
N LYS A 97 -20.31 -19.60 2.15
CA LYS A 97 -21.16 -20.78 2.31
C LYS A 97 -21.95 -21.12 1.06
N ALA A 98 -22.42 -20.11 0.34
CA ALA A 98 -23.13 -20.32 -0.93
C ALA A 98 -22.18 -20.87 -2.01
N ALA A 99 -20.95 -20.36 -2.09
CA ALA A 99 -19.97 -20.74 -3.11
C ALA A 99 -19.26 -22.07 -2.83
N ALA A 100 -18.98 -22.37 -1.56
CA ALA A 100 -18.25 -23.55 -1.10
C ALA A 100 -18.99 -24.22 0.08
N PRO A 101 -20.11 -24.92 -0.18
CA PRO A 101 -20.85 -25.61 0.86
C PRO A 101 -20.02 -26.76 1.44
N GLY A 102 -19.88 -26.80 2.77
CA GLY A 102 -19.16 -27.86 3.48
C GLY A 102 -17.68 -27.59 3.77
N GLY A 103 -17.19 -26.37 3.52
CA GLY A 103 -15.80 -25.97 3.78
C GLY A 103 -14.99 -25.83 2.49
N GLY A 104 -13.70 -25.55 2.64
CA GLY A 104 -12.76 -25.45 1.51
C GLY A 104 -11.73 -24.34 1.67
N VAL A 105 -10.80 -24.30 0.72
CA VAL A 105 -9.74 -23.28 0.65
C VAL A 105 -10.31 -21.95 0.16
N ILE A 106 -9.91 -20.87 0.82
CA ILE A 106 -10.22 -19.50 0.41
C ILE A 106 -8.90 -18.81 0.11
N ALA A 107 -8.67 -18.46 -1.16
CA ALA A 107 -7.48 -17.73 -1.58
C ALA A 107 -7.63 -16.26 -1.17
N LYS A 108 -6.83 -15.82 -0.21
CA LYS A 108 -6.93 -14.48 0.33
C LYS A 108 -5.72 -13.65 -0.06
N ALA A 109 -5.98 -12.57 -0.78
CA ALA A 109 -5.04 -11.51 -1.02
C ALA A 109 -4.89 -10.63 0.24
N LYS A 110 -3.68 -10.09 0.40
CA LYS A 110 -3.35 -9.16 1.47
C LYS A 110 -4.35 -8.00 1.54
N SER A 111 -4.92 -7.77 2.72
CA SER A 111 -5.82 -6.64 2.95
C SER A 111 -5.89 -6.23 4.42
N MET A 112 -5.54 -4.97 4.66
CA MET A 112 -5.70 -4.34 5.97
C MET A 112 -7.15 -4.34 6.46
N ALA A 113 -8.13 -4.26 5.55
CA ALA A 113 -9.55 -4.23 5.93
C ALA A 113 -10.03 -5.60 6.41
N THR A 114 -9.49 -6.69 5.86
CA THR A 114 -9.80 -8.04 6.33
C THR A 114 -9.08 -8.40 7.63
N GLU A 115 -7.88 -7.83 7.85
CA GLU A 115 -7.16 -7.95 9.12
C GLU A 115 -7.86 -7.13 10.23
N GLU A 116 -8.36 -5.93 9.91
CA GLU A 116 -9.18 -5.08 10.81
C GLU A 116 -10.42 -5.79 11.37
N ILE A 117 -10.98 -6.74 10.61
CA ILE A 117 -12.18 -7.49 11.02
C ILE A 117 -11.86 -8.93 11.48
N HIS A 118 -10.57 -9.30 11.56
CA HIS A 118 -10.11 -10.65 11.92
C HIS A 118 -10.77 -11.75 11.07
N LEU A 119 -10.82 -11.54 9.75
CA LEU A 119 -11.59 -12.39 8.84
C LEU A 119 -11.09 -13.85 8.84
N ASN A 120 -9.77 -14.08 8.90
CA ASN A 120 -9.19 -15.43 8.85
C ASN A 120 -9.69 -16.27 10.03
N GLU A 121 -9.51 -15.78 11.26
CA GLU A 121 -10.00 -16.45 12.45
C GLU A 121 -11.51 -16.71 12.42
N TYR A 122 -12.28 -15.79 11.83
CA TYR A 122 -13.73 -15.92 11.73
C TYR A 122 -14.13 -17.04 10.75
N LEU A 123 -13.45 -17.15 9.61
CA LEU A 123 -13.68 -18.20 8.60
C LEU A 123 -13.16 -19.57 9.06
N GLU A 124 -12.01 -19.61 9.74
CA GLU A 124 -11.46 -20.83 10.36
C GLU A 124 -12.43 -21.42 11.38
N LYS A 125 -12.97 -20.60 12.29
CA LYS A 125 -13.99 -21.02 13.26
C LYS A 125 -15.28 -21.52 12.59
N ALA A 126 -15.53 -21.12 11.35
CA ALA A 126 -16.67 -21.57 10.55
C ALA A 126 -16.38 -22.82 9.70
N GLY A 127 -15.17 -23.41 9.78
CA GLY A 127 -14.79 -24.63 9.08
C GLY A 127 -14.18 -24.43 7.68
N TYR A 128 -13.69 -23.22 7.38
CA TYR A 128 -12.99 -22.91 6.13
C TYR A 128 -11.49 -22.78 6.35
N GLU A 129 -10.71 -22.92 5.27
CA GLU A 129 -9.26 -22.74 5.28
C GLU A 129 -8.89 -21.46 4.51
N PRO A 130 -8.91 -20.28 5.15
CA PRO A 130 -8.36 -19.07 4.55
C PRO A 130 -6.84 -19.18 4.44
N VAL A 131 -6.31 -18.96 3.24
CA VAL A 131 -4.87 -18.99 2.99
C VAL A 131 -4.44 -17.63 2.47
N GLU A 132 -3.55 -16.96 3.18
CA GLU A 132 -2.87 -15.75 2.69
C GLU A 132 -1.99 -16.12 1.50
N THR A 133 -2.10 -15.31 0.46
CA THR A 133 -1.45 -15.59 -0.83
C THR A 133 -0.29 -14.66 -1.13
N ASP A 134 -0.13 -13.59 -0.36
CA ASP A 134 1.07 -12.74 -0.37
C ASP A 134 2.16 -13.47 0.41
N LEU A 135 3.38 -13.53 -0.14
CA LEU A 135 4.47 -14.31 0.47
C LEU A 135 4.71 -13.89 1.93
N GLY A 136 4.74 -12.59 2.18
CA GLY A 136 4.97 -12.06 3.50
C GLY A 136 3.81 -12.34 4.46
N GLU A 137 2.56 -12.12 4.04
CA GLU A 137 1.39 -12.45 4.87
C GLU A 137 1.27 -13.96 5.13
N TYR A 138 1.65 -14.81 4.17
CA TYR A 138 1.67 -16.27 4.38
C TYR A 138 2.67 -16.67 5.47
N VAL A 139 3.87 -16.09 5.45
CA VAL A 139 4.87 -16.29 6.52
C VAL A 139 4.32 -15.83 7.88
N VAL A 140 3.61 -14.70 7.92
CA VAL A 140 2.94 -14.22 9.15
C VAL A 140 1.89 -15.22 9.62
N GLN A 141 1.08 -15.75 8.71
CA GLN A 141 0.01 -16.69 9.00
C GLN A 141 0.54 -17.99 9.62
N ILE A 142 1.54 -18.63 9.00
CA ILE A 142 2.09 -19.90 9.49
C ILE A 142 2.87 -19.76 10.81
N ASP A 143 3.31 -18.54 11.14
CA ASP A 143 3.96 -18.24 12.42
C ASP A 143 2.96 -17.82 13.51
N HIS A 144 1.67 -17.71 13.19
CA HIS A 144 0.65 -17.12 14.07
C HIS A 144 1.08 -15.75 14.63
N ASP A 145 1.68 -14.93 13.76
CA ASP A 145 2.15 -13.59 14.05
C ASP A 145 1.17 -12.54 13.47
N HIS A 146 1.49 -11.26 13.59
CA HIS A 146 0.80 -10.17 12.91
C HIS A 146 1.75 -9.39 11.99
N PRO A 147 1.25 -8.78 10.90
CA PRO A 147 2.07 -7.96 10.04
C PRO A 147 2.54 -6.71 10.79
N SER A 148 3.82 -6.37 10.68
CA SER A 148 4.35 -5.16 11.32
C SER A 148 4.35 -3.93 10.40
N HIS A 149 4.14 -4.11 9.09
CA HIS A 149 4.13 -3.02 8.12
C HIS A 149 3.07 -3.23 7.03
N ILE A 150 2.43 -2.13 6.62
CA ILE A 150 1.30 -2.14 5.67
C ILE A 150 1.70 -2.68 4.29
N VAL A 151 2.93 -2.42 3.85
CA VAL A 151 3.41 -2.84 2.52
C VAL A 151 4.28 -4.09 2.60
N THR A 152 4.97 -4.33 3.71
CA THR A 152 6.10 -5.29 3.82
C THR A 152 5.93 -6.06 5.13
N PRO A 153 4.97 -6.99 5.20
CA PRO A 153 4.37 -7.46 6.46
C PRO A 153 5.41 -8.09 7.40
N ILE A 154 6.41 -8.76 6.84
CA ILE A 154 7.53 -9.41 7.53
C ILE A 154 8.81 -8.57 7.62
N ILE A 155 8.73 -7.23 7.51
CA ILE A 155 9.91 -6.34 7.65
C ILE A 155 10.72 -6.55 8.95
N HIS A 156 10.10 -7.18 9.94
CA HIS A 156 10.65 -7.49 11.24
C HIS A 156 11.29 -8.88 11.35
N LYS A 157 11.19 -9.74 10.32
CA LYS A 157 11.78 -11.08 10.27
C LYS A 157 13.01 -11.07 9.36
N ASN A 158 13.99 -11.92 9.69
CA ASN A 158 15.13 -12.21 8.81
C ASN A 158 14.94 -13.56 8.08
N ARG A 159 15.79 -13.82 7.08
CA ARG A 159 15.70 -15.04 6.26
C ARG A 159 15.84 -16.35 7.04
N ARG A 160 16.57 -16.37 8.16
CA ARG A 160 16.77 -17.57 8.99
C ARG A 160 15.50 -17.95 9.73
N GLU A 161 14.77 -16.94 10.21
CA GLU A 161 13.46 -17.16 10.83
C GLU A 161 12.48 -17.74 9.79
N ILE A 162 12.43 -17.15 8.59
CA ILE A 162 11.59 -17.63 7.48
C ILE A 162 11.94 -19.08 7.10
N ALA A 163 13.23 -19.38 6.92
CA ALA A 163 13.70 -20.72 6.58
C ALA A 163 13.30 -21.77 7.62
N ARG A 164 13.35 -21.43 8.91
CA ARG A 164 12.88 -22.32 9.99
C ARG A 164 11.38 -22.53 9.95
N SER A 165 10.60 -21.48 9.67
CA SER A 165 9.16 -21.59 9.51
C SER A 165 8.80 -22.49 8.33
N PHE A 166 9.50 -22.37 7.21
CA PHE A 166 9.24 -23.20 6.03
C PHE A 166 9.61 -24.67 6.26
N ALA A 167 10.75 -24.93 6.90
CA ALA A 167 11.14 -26.28 7.29
C ALA A 167 10.17 -26.91 8.31
N ARG A 168 9.64 -26.11 9.25
CA ARG A 168 8.66 -26.55 10.26
C ARG A 168 7.34 -26.99 9.63
N GLU A 169 6.82 -26.22 8.69
CA GLU A 169 5.57 -26.52 7.98
C GLU A 169 5.76 -27.51 6.81
N GLY A 170 6.99 -27.96 6.54
CA GLY A 170 7.28 -28.93 5.48
C GLY A 170 7.13 -28.38 4.06
N LEU A 171 7.39 -27.09 3.84
CA LEU A 171 7.33 -26.45 2.51
C LEU A 171 8.51 -26.81 1.59
N GLY A 172 9.62 -27.29 2.16
CA GLY A 172 10.82 -27.70 1.43
C GLY A 172 12.01 -27.91 2.37
N GLU A 173 13.18 -28.23 1.79
CA GLU A 173 14.43 -28.34 2.54
C GLU A 173 14.85 -26.97 3.10
N TYR A 174 15.50 -26.97 4.27
CA TYR A 174 16.01 -25.74 4.87
C TYR A 174 17.01 -25.06 3.94
N THR A 175 16.71 -23.81 3.58
CA THR A 175 17.60 -22.95 2.79
C THR A 175 17.48 -21.51 3.26
N GLU A 176 18.57 -20.77 3.21
CA GLU A 176 18.58 -19.32 3.46
C GLU A 176 18.62 -18.52 2.15
N ASP A 177 18.58 -19.17 0.99
CA ASP A 177 18.47 -18.45 -0.28
C ASP A 177 17.05 -17.91 -0.48
N ALA A 178 16.93 -16.60 -0.66
CA ALA A 178 15.64 -15.94 -0.79
C ALA A 178 14.85 -16.41 -2.02
N SER A 179 15.54 -16.76 -3.12
CA SER A 179 14.89 -17.24 -4.33
C SER A 179 14.34 -18.64 -4.12
N GLU A 180 15.11 -19.54 -3.52
CA GLU A 180 14.65 -20.90 -3.19
C GLU A 180 13.46 -20.88 -2.22
N LEU A 181 13.52 -20.06 -1.16
CA LEU A 181 12.39 -19.87 -0.23
C LEU A 181 11.13 -19.42 -0.97
N ALA A 182 11.22 -18.37 -1.80
CA ALA A 182 10.08 -17.91 -2.58
C ALA A 182 9.53 -18.99 -3.53
N MET A 183 10.40 -19.87 -4.07
CA MET A 183 9.96 -20.96 -4.94
C MET A 183 9.29 -22.10 -4.17
N GLN A 184 9.71 -22.38 -2.94
CA GLN A 184 9.00 -23.31 -2.04
C GLN A 184 7.59 -22.80 -1.74
N ALA A 185 7.47 -21.50 -1.39
CA ALA A 185 6.17 -20.88 -1.17
C ALA A 185 5.30 -20.89 -2.43
N ARG A 186 5.86 -20.56 -3.61
CA ARG A 186 5.16 -20.63 -4.90
C ARG A 186 4.59 -22.02 -5.15
N ALA A 187 5.39 -23.07 -4.97
CA ALA A 187 4.96 -24.45 -5.21
C ALA A 187 3.75 -24.82 -4.35
N HIS A 188 3.77 -24.44 -3.08
CA HIS A 188 2.68 -24.68 -2.15
C HIS A 188 1.42 -23.85 -2.48
N LEU A 189 1.57 -22.53 -2.62
CA LEU A 189 0.44 -21.61 -2.83
C LEU A 189 -0.26 -21.83 -4.18
N ARG A 190 0.45 -22.30 -5.22
CA ARG A 190 -0.17 -22.65 -6.51
C ARG A 190 -1.19 -23.77 -6.43
N ALA A 191 -1.01 -24.75 -5.54
CA ALA A 191 -2.03 -25.76 -5.32
C ALA A 191 -3.29 -25.11 -4.72
N LYS A 192 -3.12 -24.25 -3.71
CA LYS A 192 -4.22 -23.54 -3.04
C LYS A 192 -5.03 -22.66 -3.98
N PHE A 193 -4.38 -21.93 -4.91
CA PHE A 193 -5.11 -21.15 -5.92
C PHE A 193 -5.99 -22.00 -6.84
N ARG A 194 -5.57 -23.22 -7.17
CA ARG A 194 -6.36 -24.14 -8.02
C ARG A 194 -7.53 -24.75 -7.28
N GLU A 195 -7.39 -24.96 -5.98
CA GLU A 195 -8.42 -25.56 -5.12
C GLU A 195 -9.49 -24.54 -4.69
N ALA A 196 -9.11 -23.25 -4.57
CA ALA A 196 -9.98 -22.22 -4.04
C ALA A 196 -11.13 -21.85 -5.00
N LYS A 197 -12.36 -22.03 -4.53
CA LYS A 197 -13.57 -21.53 -5.21
C LYS A 197 -13.89 -20.08 -4.89
N VAL A 198 -13.37 -19.58 -3.77
CA VAL A 198 -13.57 -18.21 -3.31
C VAL A 198 -12.24 -17.51 -3.17
N GLY A 199 -12.17 -16.34 -3.79
CA GLY A 199 -11.09 -15.38 -3.69
C GLY A 199 -11.51 -14.17 -2.87
N VAL A 200 -10.69 -13.75 -1.92
CA VAL A 200 -10.93 -12.53 -1.12
C VAL A 200 -9.81 -11.54 -1.35
N SER A 201 -10.13 -10.27 -1.55
CA SER A 201 -9.13 -9.21 -1.72
C SER A 201 -9.48 -7.93 -0.99
N GLY A 202 -8.47 -7.06 -0.83
CA GLY A 202 -8.71 -5.64 -0.58
C GLY A 202 -9.04 -4.87 -1.86
N VAL A 203 -9.25 -3.57 -1.70
CA VAL A 203 -9.33 -2.58 -2.79
C VAL A 203 -8.35 -1.44 -2.50
N ASN A 204 -7.63 -0.98 -3.50
CA ASN A 204 -6.80 0.23 -3.39
C ASN A 204 -7.61 1.48 -3.69
N PHE A 205 -8.35 1.47 -4.81
CA PHE A 205 -9.23 2.55 -5.23
C PHE A 205 -10.54 2.00 -5.80
N ALA A 206 -11.67 2.67 -5.56
CA ALA A 206 -12.92 2.41 -6.27
C ALA A 206 -13.37 3.69 -6.99
N ILE A 207 -13.70 3.60 -8.27
CA ILE A 207 -13.96 4.77 -9.11
C ILE A 207 -15.47 4.95 -9.20
N ALA A 208 -15.98 6.04 -8.61
CA ALA A 208 -17.42 6.28 -8.53
C ALA A 208 -18.06 6.44 -9.92
N GLU A 209 -17.39 7.11 -10.85
CA GLU A 209 -17.86 7.30 -12.23
C GLU A 209 -18.15 6.00 -12.98
N SER A 210 -17.24 5.03 -12.90
CA SER A 210 -17.27 3.83 -13.73
C SER A 210 -17.69 2.56 -12.99
N GLY A 211 -17.75 2.58 -11.66
CA GLY A 211 -17.99 1.38 -10.86
C GLY A 211 -16.82 0.40 -10.85
N ARG A 212 -15.62 0.83 -11.28
CA ARG A 212 -14.42 -0.01 -11.30
C ARG A 212 -13.78 -0.11 -9.93
N ILE A 213 -13.33 -1.31 -9.60
CA ILE A 213 -12.51 -1.61 -8.43
C ILE A 213 -11.07 -1.81 -8.89
N VAL A 214 -10.14 -1.09 -8.27
CA VAL A 214 -8.72 -1.12 -8.63
C VAL A 214 -7.89 -1.76 -7.52
N LEU A 215 -7.09 -2.75 -7.90
CA LEU A 215 -6.10 -3.38 -7.03
C LEU A 215 -4.72 -3.23 -7.65
N VAL A 216 -3.70 -3.05 -6.80
CA VAL A 216 -2.31 -3.02 -7.24
C VAL A 216 -1.50 -4.07 -6.51
N GLU A 217 -0.53 -4.67 -7.19
CA GLU A 217 0.36 -5.68 -6.60
C GLU A 217 1.67 -5.83 -7.39
N ASN A 218 2.64 -6.55 -6.83
CA ASN A 218 3.89 -6.88 -7.52
C ASN A 218 4.10 -8.38 -7.75
N GLU A 219 3.43 -9.24 -6.98
CA GLU A 219 3.74 -10.68 -6.98
C GLU A 219 2.86 -11.48 -7.93
N GLY A 220 1.63 -11.03 -8.20
CA GLY A 220 0.63 -11.73 -9.03
C GLY A 220 -0.39 -12.53 -8.21
N ASN A 221 -0.29 -12.51 -6.88
CA ASN A 221 -1.17 -13.23 -5.97
C ASN A 221 -2.58 -12.64 -5.92
N ASN A 222 -2.73 -11.30 -6.01
CA ASN A 222 -4.05 -10.68 -6.05
C ASN A 222 -4.77 -11.10 -7.32
N ARG A 223 -4.11 -11.06 -8.48
CA ARG A 223 -4.67 -11.49 -9.75
C ARG A 223 -5.12 -12.95 -9.73
N LEU A 224 -4.29 -13.85 -9.19
CA LEU A 224 -4.69 -15.24 -9.01
C LEU A 224 -5.89 -15.35 -8.07
N SER A 225 -5.92 -14.60 -6.97
CA SER A 225 -7.05 -14.58 -6.03
C SER A 225 -8.33 -13.98 -6.62
N THR A 226 -8.24 -13.09 -7.60
CA THR A 226 -9.41 -12.39 -8.16
C THR A 226 -9.84 -12.90 -9.53
N THR A 227 -9.04 -13.75 -10.19
CA THR A 227 -9.32 -14.25 -11.54
C THR A 227 -9.51 -15.77 -11.57
N ALA A 228 -8.80 -16.54 -10.75
CA ALA A 228 -8.89 -18.00 -10.78
C ALA A 228 -10.12 -18.57 -10.05
N PRO A 229 -10.54 -18.06 -8.88
CA PRO A 229 -11.75 -18.53 -8.20
C PRO A 229 -13.04 -18.15 -8.91
N ASP A 230 -14.09 -18.95 -8.72
CA ASP A 230 -15.44 -18.71 -9.26
C ASP A 230 -16.11 -17.48 -8.63
N VAL A 231 -15.78 -17.17 -7.37
CA VAL A 231 -16.35 -16.03 -6.63
C VAL A 231 -15.24 -15.13 -6.12
N HIS A 232 -15.33 -13.83 -6.42
CA HIS A 232 -14.43 -12.81 -5.89
C HIS A 232 -15.17 -11.90 -4.90
N ILE A 233 -14.65 -11.79 -3.68
CA ILE A 233 -15.13 -10.87 -2.64
C ILE A 233 -14.07 -9.79 -2.39
N ALA A 234 -14.36 -8.56 -2.81
CA ALA A 234 -13.55 -7.39 -2.54
C ALA A 234 -14.04 -6.67 -1.28
N VAL A 235 -13.14 -6.34 -0.35
CA VAL A 235 -13.45 -5.63 0.90
C VAL A 235 -12.72 -4.29 0.96
N MET A 236 -13.45 -3.22 1.25
CA MET A 236 -12.86 -1.88 1.36
C MET A 236 -13.53 -1.00 2.40
N GLY A 237 -12.73 -0.13 3.03
CA GLY A 237 -13.29 0.99 3.78
C GLY A 237 -13.97 1.99 2.84
N ILE A 238 -15.06 2.61 3.29
CA ILE A 238 -15.84 3.56 2.47
C ILE A 238 -15.01 4.74 1.94
N GLU A 239 -13.89 5.08 2.56
CA GLU A 239 -13.05 6.24 2.20
C GLU A 239 -12.17 6.05 0.96
N LYS A 240 -12.07 4.83 0.41
CA LYS A 240 -11.13 4.49 -0.68
C LYS A 240 -11.59 4.89 -2.09
N MET A 241 -12.59 5.77 -2.21
CA MET A 241 -13.12 6.17 -3.50
C MET A 241 -12.23 7.22 -4.20
N LEU A 242 -12.33 7.24 -5.53
CA LEU A 242 -11.94 8.33 -6.42
C LEU A 242 -13.17 8.76 -7.23
N PRO A 243 -13.32 10.06 -7.55
CA PRO A 243 -14.48 10.54 -8.30
C PRO A 243 -14.53 9.98 -9.72
N ALA A 244 -13.43 10.08 -10.46
CA ALA A 244 -13.39 9.85 -11.90
C ALA A 244 -12.17 9.04 -12.36
N GLU A 245 -12.25 8.44 -13.55
CA GLU A 245 -11.16 7.64 -14.14
C GLU A 245 -9.88 8.47 -14.35
N LYS A 246 -10.03 9.74 -14.74
CA LYS A 246 -8.92 10.70 -14.92
C LYS A 246 -8.09 10.94 -13.66
N ASP A 247 -8.64 10.66 -12.48
CA ASP A 247 -7.91 10.86 -11.22
C ASP A 247 -6.95 9.68 -10.96
N LEU A 248 -7.22 8.50 -11.54
CA LEU A 248 -6.52 7.26 -11.22
C LEU A 248 -5.00 7.30 -11.50
N PRO A 249 -4.48 7.82 -12.63
CA PRO A 249 -3.04 7.81 -12.91
C PRO A 249 -2.21 8.52 -11.84
N LEU A 250 -2.71 9.65 -11.34
CA LEU A 250 -2.06 10.40 -10.27
C LEU A 250 -1.90 9.54 -9.01
N PHE A 251 -2.97 8.86 -8.60
CA PHE A 251 -2.98 8.02 -7.40
C PHE A 251 -2.15 6.74 -7.56
N LEU A 252 -2.14 6.12 -8.74
CA LEU A 252 -1.32 4.94 -9.03
C LEU A 252 0.18 5.27 -8.91
N LYS A 253 0.63 6.35 -9.55
CA LYS A 253 2.03 6.81 -9.49
C LYS A 253 2.44 7.25 -8.10
N LEU A 254 1.59 8.02 -7.42
CA LEU A 254 1.85 8.43 -6.03
C LEU A 254 1.91 7.22 -5.09
N LEU A 255 1.03 6.24 -5.24
CA LEU A 255 1.02 5.02 -4.42
C LEU A 255 2.30 4.21 -4.66
N ALA A 256 2.61 3.87 -5.91
CA ALA A 256 3.79 3.08 -6.26
C ALA A 256 5.10 3.76 -5.82
N GLY A 257 5.24 5.05 -6.13
CA GLY A 257 6.42 5.82 -5.75
C GLY A 257 6.57 5.99 -4.23
N SER A 258 5.46 6.00 -3.49
CA SER A 258 5.48 6.09 -2.02
C SER A 258 5.71 4.77 -1.30
N ALA A 259 5.15 3.68 -1.84
CA ALA A 259 5.10 2.39 -1.17
C ALA A 259 6.33 1.52 -1.49
N THR A 260 6.66 1.44 -2.79
CA THR A 260 7.67 0.50 -3.29
C THR A 260 8.80 1.18 -4.03
N GLY A 261 8.75 2.51 -4.21
CA GLY A 261 9.79 3.25 -4.94
C GLY A 261 9.83 2.90 -6.42
N GLN A 262 8.67 2.62 -7.01
CA GLN A 262 8.50 2.30 -8.43
C GLN A 262 7.58 3.35 -9.08
N SER A 263 7.69 3.56 -10.39
CA SER A 263 6.77 4.46 -11.12
C SER A 263 5.34 3.89 -11.18
N LEU A 264 5.22 2.56 -11.27
CA LEU A 264 3.98 1.81 -11.18
C LEU A 264 4.27 0.43 -10.57
N THR A 265 3.28 -0.23 -9.99
CA THR A 265 3.41 -1.62 -9.49
C THR A 265 3.41 -2.60 -10.67
N SER A 266 3.96 -3.82 -10.49
CA SER A 266 4.02 -4.79 -11.60
C SER A 266 2.65 -5.14 -12.19
N TYR A 267 1.59 -5.11 -11.38
CA TYR A 267 0.23 -5.32 -11.87
C TYR A 267 -0.73 -4.28 -11.32
N THR A 268 -1.58 -3.75 -12.19
CA THR A 268 -2.77 -2.95 -11.84
C THR A 268 -4.00 -3.63 -12.41
N HIS A 269 -4.88 -4.09 -11.53
CA HIS A 269 -6.12 -4.78 -11.83
C HIS A 269 -7.27 -3.80 -11.84
N LEU A 270 -7.95 -3.64 -12.97
CA LEU A 270 -9.15 -2.84 -13.10
C LEU A 270 -10.33 -3.81 -13.27
N ILE A 271 -11.06 -4.08 -12.20
CA ILE A 271 -12.20 -5.00 -12.17
C ILE A 271 -13.47 -4.20 -12.43
N SER A 272 -14.12 -4.51 -13.56
CA SER A 272 -15.35 -3.87 -14.00
C SER A 272 -16.59 -4.76 -13.83
N GLY A 273 -16.46 -5.95 -13.27
CA GLY A 273 -17.59 -6.89 -13.14
C GLY A 273 -17.16 -8.36 -13.18
N PRO A 274 -18.12 -9.28 -13.01
CA PRO A 274 -17.89 -10.70 -13.24
C PRO A 274 -17.56 -11.01 -14.69
N ARG A 275 -17.03 -12.20 -14.91
CA ARG A 275 -16.72 -12.76 -16.22
C ARG A 275 -18.00 -12.86 -17.07
N ARG A 276 -17.89 -12.49 -18.34
CA ARG A 276 -18.97 -12.65 -19.33
C ARG A 276 -18.98 -14.06 -19.93
N GLU A 277 -20.08 -14.48 -20.55
CA GLU A 277 -20.22 -15.83 -21.12
C GLU A 277 -19.17 -16.16 -22.20
N ASP A 278 -18.70 -15.16 -22.93
CA ASP A 278 -17.69 -15.28 -23.99
C ASP A 278 -16.23 -15.29 -23.48
N GLU A 279 -16.01 -14.99 -22.20
CA GLU A 279 -14.69 -14.87 -21.59
C GLU A 279 -14.23 -16.21 -20.98
N LEU A 280 -12.94 -16.54 -21.13
CA LEU A 280 -12.41 -17.85 -20.74
C LEU A 280 -12.10 -17.99 -19.24
N ASP A 281 -11.82 -16.89 -18.55
CA ASP A 281 -11.42 -16.87 -17.14
C ASP A 281 -11.93 -15.64 -16.40
N GLY A 282 -11.89 -15.69 -15.07
CA GLY A 282 -12.48 -14.70 -14.19
C GLY A 282 -13.64 -15.26 -13.37
N PRO A 283 -14.04 -14.54 -12.32
CA PRO A 283 -15.07 -14.97 -11.40
C PRO A 283 -16.45 -14.89 -12.05
N LEU A 284 -17.30 -15.88 -11.78
CA LEU A 284 -18.71 -15.88 -12.13
C LEU A 284 -19.50 -14.87 -11.29
N GLU A 285 -19.04 -14.60 -10.07
CA GLU A 285 -19.66 -13.61 -9.18
C GLU A 285 -18.60 -12.68 -8.58
N VAL A 286 -18.89 -11.37 -8.61
CA VAL A 286 -18.05 -10.36 -7.94
C VAL A 286 -18.89 -9.65 -6.89
N HIS A 287 -18.38 -9.61 -5.67
CA HIS A 287 -19.00 -8.98 -4.51
C HIS A 287 -18.12 -7.86 -3.99
N LEU A 288 -18.70 -6.69 -3.72
CA LEU A 288 -18.01 -5.57 -3.07
C LEU A 288 -18.61 -5.34 -1.68
N VAL A 289 -17.82 -5.51 -0.63
CA VAL A 289 -18.21 -5.19 0.76
C VAL A 289 -17.63 -3.83 1.15
N LEU A 290 -18.52 -2.84 1.26
CA LEU A 290 -18.23 -1.50 1.76
C LEU A 290 -18.30 -1.49 3.29
N LEU A 291 -17.15 -1.27 3.94
CA LEU A 291 -16.98 -1.31 5.38
C LEU A 291 -16.93 0.11 5.96
N ASP A 292 -17.92 0.48 6.78
CA ASP A 292 -17.85 1.73 7.56
C ASP A 292 -16.91 1.55 8.76
N ASN A 293 -17.28 0.67 9.70
CA ASN A 293 -16.51 0.35 10.91
C ASN A 293 -16.00 1.59 11.66
N GLY A 294 -16.86 2.62 11.80
CA GLY A 294 -16.56 3.86 12.51
C GLY A 294 -16.05 5.00 11.63
N ARG A 295 -15.84 4.79 10.33
CA ARG A 295 -15.34 5.81 9.39
C ARG A 295 -16.29 7.00 9.25
N SER A 296 -17.61 6.80 9.28
CA SER A 296 -18.58 7.90 9.30
C SER A 296 -18.38 8.81 10.52
N ASN A 297 -18.10 8.24 11.70
CA ASN A 297 -17.81 9.04 12.90
C ASN A 297 -16.49 9.80 12.78
N VAL A 298 -15.47 9.19 12.16
CA VAL A 298 -14.18 9.87 11.91
C VAL A 298 -14.36 11.02 10.92
N LEU A 299 -15.20 10.85 9.91
CA LEU A 299 -15.51 11.86 8.90
C LEU A 299 -16.18 13.09 9.50
N GLU A 300 -17.13 12.90 10.41
CA GLU A 300 -17.83 13.98 11.13
C GLU A 300 -16.96 14.61 12.24
N GLY A 301 -15.91 13.90 12.66
CA GLY A 301 -15.05 14.27 13.78
C GLY A 301 -13.86 15.18 13.43
N PRO A 302 -13.05 15.55 14.44
CA PRO A 302 -11.92 16.45 14.29
C PRO A 302 -10.69 15.82 13.60
N TYR A 303 -10.82 14.55 13.19
CA TYR A 303 -9.75 13.72 12.62
C TYR A 303 -9.97 13.36 11.15
N LYS A 304 -10.97 13.97 10.47
CA LYS A 304 -11.41 13.58 9.11
C LYS A 304 -10.27 13.41 8.10
N GLU A 305 -9.23 14.23 8.18
CA GLU A 305 -8.10 14.24 7.24
C GLU A 305 -7.31 12.91 7.26
N ILE A 306 -7.41 12.11 8.32
CA ILE A 306 -6.77 10.78 8.38
C ILE A 306 -7.35 9.81 7.32
N LEU A 307 -8.60 10.03 6.90
CA LEU A 307 -9.29 9.22 5.90
C LEU A 307 -8.81 9.48 4.47
N ARG A 308 -7.97 10.49 4.23
CA ARG A 308 -7.32 10.68 2.92
C ARG A 308 -6.35 9.55 2.58
N CYS A 309 -5.89 8.81 3.58
CA CYS A 309 -4.76 7.89 3.48
C CYS A 309 -4.95 6.79 2.41
N ILE A 310 -4.00 6.74 1.46
CA ILE A 310 -3.93 5.71 0.40
C ILE A 310 -3.10 4.47 0.79
N ARG A 311 -2.78 4.32 2.08
CA ARG A 311 -2.11 3.15 2.69
C ARG A 311 -0.71 2.84 2.11
N CYS A 312 0.04 3.86 1.72
CA CYS A 312 1.37 3.68 1.11
C CYS A 312 2.51 3.34 2.09
N GLY A 313 2.34 3.52 3.39
CA GLY A 313 3.39 3.23 4.39
C GLY A 313 4.55 4.23 4.47
N ALA A 314 4.62 5.27 3.63
CA ALA A 314 5.71 6.26 3.65
C ALA A 314 5.92 6.90 5.04
N CYS A 315 4.83 7.17 5.77
CA CYS A 315 4.90 7.71 7.12
C CYS A 315 5.51 6.72 8.14
N LEU A 316 5.37 5.41 7.95
CA LEU A 316 6.01 4.40 8.80
C LEU A 316 7.52 4.43 8.53
N ASN A 317 7.90 4.39 7.25
CA ASN A 317 9.30 4.35 6.83
C ASN A 317 10.12 5.54 7.31
N VAL A 318 9.56 6.75 7.37
CA VAL A 318 10.28 7.95 7.83
C VAL A 318 10.27 8.12 9.36
N CYS A 319 9.37 7.43 10.08
CA CYS A 319 9.13 7.70 11.49
C CYS A 319 10.26 7.13 12.39
N PRO A 320 10.93 7.96 13.20
CA PRO A 320 11.98 7.48 14.09
C PRO A 320 11.45 6.54 15.18
N VAL A 321 10.22 6.74 15.65
CA VAL A 321 9.59 5.86 16.65
C VAL A 321 9.31 4.49 16.07
N TYR A 322 8.70 4.43 14.87
CA TYR A 322 8.43 3.18 14.18
C TYR A 322 9.72 2.39 13.90
N ARG A 323 10.79 3.06 13.45
CA ARG A 323 12.10 2.43 13.19
C ARG A 323 12.72 1.79 14.45
N GLN A 324 12.35 2.24 15.64
CA GLN A 324 12.87 1.71 16.91
C GLN A 324 11.93 0.70 17.57
N ALA A 325 10.62 0.85 17.39
CA ALA A 325 9.62 0.05 18.08
C ALA A 325 9.01 -1.06 17.21
N SER A 326 9.16 -0.98 15.88
CA SER A 326 8.40 -1.77 14.90
C SER A 326 6.88 -1.55 14.99
N GLY A 327 6.12 -2.19 14.09
CA GLY A 327 4.66 -2.07 14.03
C GLY A 327 3.95 -2.74 15.20
N HIS A 328 4.47 -3.87 15.70
CA HIS A 328 3.86 -4.62 16.81
C HIS A 328 3.70 -3.81 18.09
N ALA A 329 4.59 -2.82 18.32
CA ALA A 329 4.50 -1.96 19.51
C ALA A 329 3.19 -1.18 19.62
N TYR A 330 2.52 -0.95 18.49
CA TYR A 330 1.27 -0.19 18.43
C TYR A 330 0.06 -1.04 18.85
N GLY A 331 0.17 -2.38 18.83
CA GLY A 331 -0.90 -3.29 19.28
C GLY A 331 -2.20 -3.19 18.49
N HIS A 332 -2.11 -2.80 17.21
CA HIS A 332 -3.24 -2.62 16.31
C HIS A 332 -2.78 -2.85 14.86
N VAL A 333 -3.69 -3.30 13.99
CA VAL A 333 -3.42 -3.58 12.56
C VAL A 333 -2.81 -2.36 11.85
N TYR A 334 -3.34 -1.16 12.13
CA TYR A 334 -2.70 0.09 11.73
C TYR A 334 -1.62 0.50 12.73
N SER A 335 -0.38 0.59 12.25
CA SER A 335 0.79 0.98 13.03
C SER A 335 1.40 2.32 12.57
N GLY A 336 2.45 2.77 13.26
CA GLY A 336 3.17 4.00 12.92
C GLY A 336 2.35 5.28 13.09
N PRO A 337 2.77 6.39 12.45
CA PRO A 337 2.06 7.67 12.57
C PRO A 337 0.60 7.62 12.09
N LEU A 338 0.29 6.83 11.07
CA LEU A 338 -1.08 6.59 10.63
C LEU A 338 -1.89 5.90 11.72
N GLY A 339 -1.41 4.78 12.24
CA GLY A 339 -2.10 3.99 13.27
C GLY A 339 -2.29 4.75 14.57
N ALA A 340 -1.33 5.60 14.94
CA ALA A 340 -1.40 6.45 16.12
C ALA A 340 -2.54 7.47 16.10
N VAL A 341 -3.11 7.75 14.92
CA VAL A 341 -4.30 8.61 14.76
C VAL A 341 -5.54 7.79 14.39
N LEU A 342 -5.43 6.92 13.39
CA LEU A 342 -6.58 6.20 12.84
C LEU A 342 -7.17 5.19 13.83
N ALA A 343 -6.35 4.42 14.54
CA ALA A 343 -6.87 3.40 15.44
C ALA A 343 -7.68 3.99 16.61
N PRO A 344 -7.21 5.05 17.31
CA PRO A 344 -8.03 5.76 18.30
C PRO A 344 -9.27 6.43 17.70
N ALA A 345 -9.20 6.89 16.45
CA ALA A 345 -10.34 7.51 15.79
C ALA A 345 -11.45 6.48 15.45
N LEU A 346 -11.09 5.25 15.10
CA LEU A 346 -12.04 4.16 14.81
C LEU A 346 -12.58 3.48 16.08
N GLU A 347 -11.71 3.15 17.03
CA GLU A 347 -12.07 2.33 18.21
C GLU A 347 -12.26 3.12 19.51
N GLY A 348 -12.00 4.41 19.50
CA GLY A 348 -12.17 5.30 20.65
C GLY A 348 -10.85 5.73 21.32
N VAL A 349 -10.82 7.01 21.69
CA VAL A 349 -9.68 7.68 22.30
C VAL A 349 -9.41 7.18 23.73
N GLU A 350 -10.45 6.72 24.43
CA GLU A 350 -10.38 6.15 25.77
C GLU A 350 -9.52 4.87 25.79
N LYS A 351 -9.64 4.04 24.75
CA LYS A 351 -8.96 2.75 24.62
C LYS A 351 -7.54 2.92 24.08
N LEU A 352 -7.39 3.65 22.97
CA LEU A 352 -6.14 3.69 22.20
C LEU A 352 -5.46 5.07 22.18
N GLY A 353 -6.01 6.09 22.83
CA GLY A 353 -5.46 7.46 22.84
C GLY A 353 -4.02 7.58 23.35
N TYR A 354 -3.53 6.58 24.10
CA TYR A 354 -2.11 6.51 24.48
C TYR A 354 -1.17 6.41 23.28
N LEU A 355 -1.63 5.89 22.13
CA LEU A 355 -0.84 5.79 20.89
C LEU A 355 -0.43 7.18 20.37
N ALA A 356 -1.17 8.23 20.71
CA ALA A 356 -0.80 9.60 20.37
C ALA A 356 0.57 10.00 20.96
N LYS A 357 1.02 9.34 22.04
CA LYS A 357 2.35 9.54 22.64
C LYS A 357 3.47 8.80 21.90
N ALA A 358 3.18 7.90 20.96
CA ALA A 358 4.15 7.20 20.12
C ALA A 358 4.65 8.07 18.95
N SER A 359 4.98 9.33 19.24
CA SER A 359 5.45 10.31 18.26
C SER A 359 6.30 11.38 18.92
N THR A 360 7.38 11.77 18.24
CA THR A 360 8.22 12.92 18.60
C THR A 360 7.66 14.24 18.09
N LEU A 361 6.56 14.22 17.32
CA LEU A 361 5.98 15.38 16.62
C LEU A 361 6.97 16.09 15.66
N CYS A 362 7.92 15.35 15.09
CA CYS A 362 8.96 15.93 14.23
C CYS A 362 8.51 16.37 12.83
N GLY A 363 7.24 16.18 12.44
CA GLY A 363 6.71 16.62 11.14
C GLY A 363 7.02 15.72 9.94
N ALA A 364 8.04 14.86 10.01
CA ALA A 364 8.49 14.06 8.87
C ALA A 364 7.39 13.21 8.19
N CYS A 365 6.42 12.70 8.94
CA CYS A 365 5.31 11.93 8.38
C CYS A 365 4.36 12.75 7.50
N GLU A 366 4.18 14.04 7.81
CA GLU A 366 3.40 14.99 7.00
C GLU A 366 4.19 15.39 5.76
N GLU A 367 5.49 15.68 5.93
CA GLU A 367 6.40 16.05 4.85
C GLU A 367 6.47 15.00 3.74
N VAL A 368 6.39 13.70 4.07
CA VAL A 368 6.44 12.63 3.04
C VAL A 368 5.07 12.18 2.55
N CYS A 369 3.96 12.63 3.15
CA CYS A 369 2.64 12.09 2.85
C CYS A 369 2.16 12.45 1.44
N PRO A 370 1.87 11.46 0.56
CA PRO A 370 1.48 11.75 -0.82
C PRO A 370 0.13 12.49 -0.95
N VAL A 371 -0.68 12.46 0.09
CA VAL A 371 -2.01 13.10 0.16
C VAL A 371 -2.09 14.14 1.30
N LYS A 372 -0.93 14.68 1.69
CA LYS A 372 -0.74 15.79 2.65
C LYS A 372 -1.63 15.71 3.91
N ILE A 373 -1.58 14.59 4.63
CA ILE A 373 -2.29 14.43 5.90
C ILE A 373 -1.49 15.15 7.00
N PRO A 374 -2.11 16.07 7.76
CA PRO A 374 -1.43 16.83 8.80
C PRO A 374 -1.31 16.03 10.11
N ILE A 375 -0.66 14.87 10.06
CA ILE A 375 -0.57 13.92 11.18
C ILE A 375 -0.09 14.56 12.50
N PRO A 376 0.95 15.43 12.53
CA PRO A 376 1.37 16.11 13.76
C PRO A 376 0.25 16.92 14.42
N ASN A 377 -0.55 17.64 13.64
CA ASN A 377 -1.69 18.41 14.14
C ASN A 377 -2.78 17.47 14.69
N LEU A 378 -3.11 16.40 13.95
CA LEU A 378 -4.07 15.40 14.40
C LEU A 378 -3.64 14.73 15.72
N LEU A 379 -2.35 14.42 15.86
CA LEU A 379 -1.78 13.87 17.09
C LEU A 379 -1.86 14.85 18.27
N LEU A 380 -1.70 16.16 18.03
CA LEU A 380 -1.86 17.18 19.08
C LEU A 380 -3.31 17.26 19.56
N LYS A 381 -4.28 17.31 18.63
CA LYS A 381 -5.72 17.24 18.95
C LYS A 381 -6.04 15.98 19.76
N LEU A 382 -5.52 14.83 19.32
CA LEU A 382 -5.73 13.54 19.96
C LEU A 382 -5.11 13.46 21.35
N ARG A 383 -3.91 14.04 21.56
CA ARG A 383 -3.28 14.11 22.90
C ARG A 383 -4.11 14.94 23.88
N ASP A 384 -4.63 16.07 23.42
CA ASP A 384 -5.51 16.92 24.23
C ASP A 384 -6.81 16.17 24.59
N GLU A 385 -7.49 15.57 23.62
CA GLU A 385 -8.70 14.78 23.87
C GLU A 385 -8.44 13.59 24.80
N ALA A 386 -7.38 12.82 24.54
CA ALA A 386 -6.99 11.67 25.36
C ALA A 386 -6.62 12.07 26.79
N THR A 387 -6.09 13.28 27.00
CA THR A 387 -5.81 13.81 28.34
C THR A 387 -7.10 14.19 29.05
N ARG A 388 -8.02 14.90 28.38
CA ARG A 388 -9.34 15.26 28.94
C ARG A 388 -10.16 14.03 29.30
N LYS A 389 -10.09 12.98 28.49
CA LYS A 389 -10.77 11.70 28.71
C LYS A 389 -10.02 10.74 29.65
N GLY A 390 -8.84 11.13 30.15
CA GLY A 390 -8.06 10.34 31.11
C GLY A 390 -7.34 9.11 30.54
N ALA A 391 -7.37 8.89 29.22
CA ALA A 391 -6.57 7.88 28.53
C ALA A 391 -5.06 8.19 28.63
N ILE A 392 -4.73 9.47 28.65
CA ILE A 392 -3.42 9.99 28.99
C ILE A 392 -3.48 10.60 30.39
N LYS A 393 -2.67 10.09 31.31
CA LYS A 393 -2.49 10.70 32.64
C LYS A 393 -1.30 11.65 32.61
N ASP A 394 -1.57 12.94 32.73
CA ASP A 394 -0.53 13.93 32.89
C ASP A 394 -0.12 14.06 34.37
N PRO A 395 1.20 14.08 34.67
CA PRO A 395 1.69 14.45 35.99
C PRO A 395 1.12 15.79 36.44
N ALA A 396 0.62 15.89 37.67
CA ALA A 396 0.10 17.13 38.27
C ALA A 396 1.07 18.32 38.18
N GLN A 397 2.36 18.04 38.05
CA GLN A 397 3.44 19.01 37.83
C GLN A 397 3.29 19.81 36.53
N TRP A 398 2.76 19.21 35.46
CA TRP A 398 2.53 19.93 34.20
C TRP A 398 1.36 20.90 34.29
N ASN A 399 0.31 20.57 35.05
CA ASN A 399 -0.79 21.50 35.31
C ASN A 399 -0.32 22.73 36.11
N LEU A 400 0.54 22.51 37.11
CA LEU A 400 1.16 23.59 37.86
C LEU A 400 2.08 24.45 36.98
N PHE A 401 2.91 23.81 36.15
CA PHE A 401 3.75 24.50 35.18
C PHE A 401 2.91 25.33 34.19
N ALA A 402 1.88 24.75 33.59
CA ALA A 402 0.99 25.43 32.64
C ALA A 402 0.30 26.63 33.29
N THR A 403 -0.18 26.46 34.53
CA THR A 403 -0.79 27.55 35.31
C THR A 403 0.21 28.70 35.53
N GLY A 404 1.45 28.39 35.91
CA GLY A 404 2.52 29.39 36.08
C GLY A 404 2.97 30.05 34.76
N ALA A 405 3.03 29.28 33.67
CA ALA A 405 3.41 29.76 32.34
C ALA A 405 2.36 30.72 31.74
N ASN A 406 1.08 30.51 32.06
CA ASN A 406 -0.02 31.38 31.64
C ASN A 406 -0.15 32.67 32.46
N MET A 407 0.62 32.84 33.53
CA MET A 407 0.69 34.08 34.31
C MET A 407 1.89 34.92 33.85
N PRO A 408 1.71 36.02 33.09
CA PRO A 408 2.83 36.74 32.48
C PRO A 408 3.86 37.30 33.49
N SER A 409 3.40 37.73 34.66
CA SER A 409 4.24 38.23 35.75
C SER A 409 5.05 37.11 36.40
N ALA A 410 4.38 36.02 36.80
CA ALA A 410 5.02 34.85 37.41
C ALA A 410 6.03 34.19 36.44
N TRP A 411 5.69 34.07 35.17
CA TRP A 411 6.58 33.52 34.14
C TRP A 411 7.82 34.39 33.92
N LYS A 412 7.66 35.72 33.87
CA LYS A 412 8.79 36.67 33.76
C LYS A 412 9.73 36.58 34.96
N VAL A 413 9.19 36.47 36.17
CA VAL A 413 9.97 36.31 37.41
C VAL A 413 10.66 34.93 37.42
N GLY A 414 9.93 33.87 37.10
CA GLY A 414 10.45 32.51 37.00
C GLY A 414 11.63 32.40 36.03
N LEU A 415 11.53 32.98 34.83
CA LEU A 415 12.62 33.01 33.85
C LEU A 415 13.87 33.77 34.33
N LYS A 416 13.71 34.81 35.17
CA LYS A 416 14.84 35.53 35.77
C LYS A 416 15.50 34.74 36.89
N MET A 417 14.73 33.94 37.62
CA MET A 417 15.18 33.11 38.74
C MET A 417 15.71 31.73 38.31
N LEU A 418 15.34 31.27 37.11
CA LEU A 418 15.75 29.99 36.53
C LEU A 418 17.27 29.72 36.58
N PRO A 419 18.18 30.70 36.34
CA PRO A 419 19.63 30.48 36.41
C PRO A 419 20.14 30.15 37.81
N MET A 420 19.56 30.77 38.84
CA MET A 420 19.87 30.45 40.25
C MET A 420 19.24 29.11 40.62
N ALA A 421 18.01 28.85 40.17
CA ALA A 421 17.35 27.58 40.39
C ALA A 421 18.08 26.41 39.71
N SER A 422 18.60 26.55 38.48
CA SER A 422 19.34 25.48 37.78
C SER A 422 20.72 25.19 38.37
N ALA A 423 21.32 26.16 39.06
CA ALA A 423 22.62 26.00 39.73
C ALA A 423 22.51 25.38 41.13
N VAL A 424 21.34 25.51 41.77
CA VAL A 424 21.11 25.09 43.17
C VAL A 424 20.09 23.95 43.28
N ALA A 425 19.27 23.71 42.25
CA ALA A 425 18.31 22.61 42.25
C ALA A 425 19.08 21.28 42.13
N PRO A 426 18.99 20.38 43.12
CA PRO A 426 19.31 18.98 42.86
C PRO A 426 18.40 18.56 41.69
N HIS A 427 19.00 18.00 40.63
CA HIS A 427 18.32 17.44 39.44
C HIS A 427 16.88 17.07 39.80
N PRO A 428 15.85 17.85 39.40
CA PRO A 428 14.53 17.68 39.97
C PRO A 428 14.03 16.28 39.61
N MET A 429 13.99 15.45 40.64
CA MET A 429 13.52 14.06 40.68
C MET A 429 14.29 13.07 39.79
N LYS A 430 14.59 11.89 40.38
CA LYS A 430 14.95 10.65 39.68
C LYS A 430 13.79 10.22 38.75
N SER A 431 13.56 10.99 37.68
CA SER A 431 12.67 10.64 36.59
C SER A 431 13.54 10.08 35.46
N GLY A 432 13.04 9.09 34.71
CA GLY A 432 13.76 8.51 33.57
C GLY A 432 14.15 9.52 32.48
N TRP A 433 13.70 10.78 32.57
CA TRP A 433 14.13 11.87 31.68
C TRP A 433 15.62 12.21 31.84
N ASN A 434 16.11 12.24 33.08
CA ASN A 434 17.51 12.58 33.40
C ASN A 434 18.50 11.45 33.07
N GLU A 435 18.00 10.26 32.69
CA GLU A 435 18.82 9.14 32.21
C GLU A 435 19.45 9.44 30.83
N PHE A 436 18.76 10.24 30.01
CA PHE A 436 19.16 10.53 28.62
C PHE A 436 19.27 12.02 28.30
N HIS A 437 18.88 12.93 29.21
CA HIS A 437 18.87 14.37 28.98
C HIS A 437 19.54 15.13 30.13
N SER A 438 20.47 16.02 29.79
CA SER A 438 20.99 17.05 30.68
C SER A 438 20.27 18.37 30.43
N LEU A 439 20.12 19.20 31.46
CA LEU A 439 19.66 20.58 31.25
C LEU A 439 20.68 21.31 30.35
N PRO A 440 20.24 22.05 29.31
CA PRO A 440 21.16 22.76 28.45
C PRO A 440 21.95 23.80 29.26
N HIS A 441 23.26 23.84 29.07
CA HIS A 441 24.08 24.91 29.63
C HIS A 441 23.69 26.23 28.99
N ARG A 442 23.36 27.22 29.82
CA ARG A 442 23.01 28.56 29.33
C ARG A 442 24.26 29.21 28.73
N GLN A 443 24.31 29.31 27.41
CA GLN A 443 25.25 30.17 26.69
C GLN A 443 24.50 31.36 26.06
N GLY A 444 25.03 32.58 26.22
CA GLY A 444 24.49 33.80 25.59
C GLY A 444 23.41 34.57 26.37
N ARG A 445 22.79 35.56 25.70
CA ARG A 445 21.78 36.48 26.26
C ARG A 445 20.36 35.90 26.12
N SER A 446 19.40 36.40 26.92
CA SER A 446 17.99 35.96 26.74
C SER A 446 17.46 36.35 25.36
N PHE A 447 16.64 35.50 24.73
CA PHE A 447 16.01 35.82 23.44
C PHE A 447 15.30 37.17 23.46
N ARG A 448 14.60 37.53 24.54
CA ARG A 448 13.94 38.85 24.67
C ARG A 448 14.93 40.01 24.65
N SER A 449 16.10 39.86 25.29
CA SER A 449 17.15 40.88 25.25
C SER A 449 17.83 40.93 23.89
N TRP A 450 18.05 39.78 23.26
CA TRP A 450 18.55 39.71 21.89
C TRP A 450 17.56 40.38 20.92
N TRP A 451 16.30 39.98 20.93
CA TRP A 451 15.21 40.50 20.11
C TRP A 451 15.03 42.01 20.27
N LYS A 452 15.01 42.52 21.50
CA LYS A 452 14.92 43.98 21.75
C LYS A 452 16.08 44.75 21.09
N ASN A 453 17.26 44.15 21.04
CA ASN A 453 18.47 44.78 20.49
C ASN A 453 18.63 44.59 18.97
N HIS A 454 17.87 43.68 18.35
CA HIS A 454 17.96 43.33 16.92
C HIS A 454 16.65 43.59 16.17
N ARG A 455 15.65 44.20 16.82
CA ARG A 455 14.34 44.49 16.21
C ARG A 455 14.40 45.54 15.09
N ALA A 456 15.47 46.34 15.05
CA ALA A 456 15.67 47.40 14.06
C ALA A 456 16.40 46.93 12.79
N THR A 457 16.82 45.66 12.72
CA THR A 457 17.62 45.10 11.60
C THR A 457 16.94 43.92 10.91
N VAL A 458 15.67 43.67 11.18
CA VAL A 458 14.92 42.63 10.46
C VAL A 458 14.32 43.32 9.23
N GLU A 459 15.05 43.27 8.11
CA GLU A 459 14.43 43.44 6.80
C GLU A 459 13.29 42.41 6.68
N GLU A 460 12.17 42.82 6.10
CA GLU A 460 11.09 41.88 5.76
C GLU A 460 11.70 40.68 5.04
N PRO A 461 11.31 39.44 5.39
CA PRO A 461 11.69 38.31 4.56
C PRO A 461 11.24 38.63 3.13
N PRO A 462 12.10 38.44 2.12
CA PRO A 462 11.66 38.61 0.74
C PRO A 462 10.36 37.82 0.58
N ALA A 463 9.36 38.43 -0.06
CA ALA A 463 8.09 37.79 -0.33
C ALA A 463 8.35 36.37 -0.81
N ALA A 464 7.67 35.41 -0.18
CA ALA A 464 7.77 33.99 -0.51
C ALA A 464 7.87 33.84 -2.03
N HIS A 465 8.91 33.15 -2.46
CA HIS A 465 9.26 32.92 -3.87
C HIS A 465 8.04 33.04 -4.77
N ALA A 466 8.05 34.06 -5.63
CA ALA A 466 7.19 34.09 -6.80
C ALA A 466 7.26 32.71 -7.47
N PRO A 467 6.15 32.22 -8.06
CA PRO A 467 6.18 30.98 -8.81
C PRO A 467 7.41 31.02 -9.71
N HIS A 468 8.23 29.97 -9.66
CA HIS A 468 9.31 29.81 -10.62
C HIS A 468 8.66 29.94 -11.99
N ASP A 469 8.97 31.03 -12.70
CA ASP A 469 8.75 31.11 -14.13
C ASP A 469 9.48 29.89 -14.70
N SER A 470 8.69 28.90 -15.09
CA SER A 470 9.16 27.81 -15.92
C SER A 470 9.79 28.46 -17.14
N ALA A 471 11.12 28.43 -17.22
CA ALA A 471 11.79 28.66 -18.48
C ALA A 471 11.12 27.74 -19.50
N PRO A 472 10.69 28.23 -20.67
CA PRO A 472 10.20 27.34 -21.71
C PRO A 472 11.35 26.39 -22.06
N LEU A 473 11.19 25.12 -21.67
CA LEU A 473 12.04 24.06 -22.17
C LEU A 473 11.79 23.95 -23.69
N PRO A 474 12.84 23.64 -24.46
CA PRO A 474 12.79 23.72 -25.91
C PRO A 474 11.64 22.86 -26.44
N GLU A 475 10.90 23.40 -27.40
CA GLU A 475 10.03 22.61 -28.27
C GLU A 475 10.89 21.53 -28.92
N THR A 476 10.91 20.33 -28.34
CA THR A 476 11.41 19.16 -29.04
C THR A 476 10.34 18.78 -30.05
N SER A 477 10.43 19.40 -31.22
CA SER A 477 9.63 19.18 -32.41
C SER A 477 9.96 17.84 -33.11
N ALA A 478 10.21 16.79 -32.33
CA ALA A 478 10.29 15.42 -32.82
C ALA A 478 9.16 14.65 -32.16
N THR A 479 8.31 13.98 -32.93
CA THR A 479 7.44 12.93 -32.39
C THR A 479 8.33 11.99 -31.57
N PRO A 480 8.14 11.87 -30.25
CA PRO A 480 9.03 11.06 -29.44
C PRO A 480 8.97 9.63 -29.96
N ASP A 481 10.12 8.97 -30.04
CA ASP A 481 10.19 7.54 -30.31
C ASP A 481 9.58 6.78 -29.12
N ILE A 482 8.25 6.66 -29.16
CA ILE A 482 7.46 6.05 -28.09
C ILE A 482 7.77 4.55 -27.97
N TRP A 483 8.19 3.88 -29.05
CA TRP A 483 8.61 2.48 -29.00
C TRP A 483 9.99 2.34 -28.37
N GLY A 484 10.95 3.20 -28.70
CA GLY A 484 12.26 3.23 -28.04
C GLY A 484 12.15 3.51 -26.54
N SER A 485 11.30 4.48 -26.14
CA SER A 485 11.06 4.77 -24.71
C SER A 485 10.38 3.60 -23.99
N PHE A 486 9.44 2.92 -24.66
CA PHE A 486 8.81 1.72 -24.13
C PHE A 486 9.82 0.60 -23.89
N GLU A 487 10.67 0.31 -24.88
CA GLU A 487 11.69 -0.73 -24.80
C GLU A 487 12.65 -0.49 -23.64
N GLU A 488 13.20 0.72 -23.52
CA GLU A 488 14.12 1.09 -22.44
C GLU A 488 13.50 0.81 -21.06
N LYS A 489 12.25 1.22 -20.85
CA LYS A 489 11.54 1.04 -19.58
C LYS A 489 11.17 -0.42 -19.33
N LEU A 490 10.71 -1.13 -20.35
CA LEU A 490 10.40 -2.56 -20.25
C LEU A 490 11.65 -3.35 -19.80
N VAL A 491 12.81 -3.08 -20.40
CA VAL A 491 14.09 -3.71 -20.05
C VAL A 491 14.51 -3.34 -18.63
N ALA A 492 14.38 -2.06 -18.23
CA ALA A 492 14.65 -1.63 -16.87
C ALA A 492 13.76 -2.33 -15.82
N LEU A 493 12.54 -2.73 -16.20
CA LEU A 493 11.61 -3.50 -15.36
C LEU A 493 11.84 -5.02 -15.43
N GLY A 494 12.86 -5.47 -16.16
CA GLY A 494 13.24 -6.87 -16.30
C GLY A 494 12.46 -7.65 -17.35
N GLY A 495 11.71 -6.98 -18.22
CA GLY A 495 11.16 -7.57 -19.44
C GLY A 495 12.21 -7.63 -20.56
N THR A 496 11.82 -8.23 -21.68
CA THR A 496 12.65 -8.28 -22.89
C THR A 496 11.79 -7.88 -24.08
N TYR A 497 12.37 -7.13 -25.01
CA TYR A 497 11.74 -6.74 -26.26
C TYR A 497 12.39 -7.52 -27.41
N LYS A 498 11.60 -8.19 -28.24
CA LYS A 498 12.10 -9.07 -29.31
C LYS A 498 11.28 -8.95 -30.58
N SER A 499 11.87 -9.31 -31.72
CA SER A 499 11.12 -9.60 -32.95
C SER A 499 10.44 -10.97 -32.85
N LEU A 500 9.46 -11.23 -33.73
CA LEU A 500 8.68 -12.47 -33.71
C LEU A 500 9.57 -13.71 -33.97
N GLU A 501 10.57 -13.56 -34.84
CA GLU A 501 11.51 -14.62 -35.25
C GLU A 501 12.52 -14.98 -34.16
N GLU A 502 12.76 -14.07 -33.20
CA GLU A 502 13.67 -14.27 -32.07
C GLU A 502 13.03 -15.04 -30.91
N VAL A 503 11.73 -15.31 -30.97
CA VAL A 503 10.98 -16.04 -29.95
C VAL A 503 10.89 -17.52 -30.30
N ASP A 504 11.71 -18.32 -29.62
CA ASP A 504 11.70 -19.78 -29.73
C ASP A 504 11.17 -20.43 -28.44
N LEU A 505 10.03 -21.11 -28.55
CA LEU A 505 9.37 -21.85 -27.47
C LEU A 505 9.26 -23.34 -27.84
N SER A 506 10.14 -23.85 -28.70
CA SER A 506 10.09 -25.22 -29.23
C SER A 506 10.23 -26.34 -28.18
N GLU A 507 10.67 -26.01 -26.96
CA GLU A 507 10.74 -26.94 -25.82
C GLU A 507 9.64 -26.69 -24.77
N LYS A 508 8.69 -25.77 -25.02
CA LYS A 508 7.67 -25.34 -24.06
C LYS A 508 6.27 -25.74 -24.51
N ILE A 509 5.45 -26.18 -23.56
CA ILE A 509 4.00 -26.32 -23.74
C ILE A 509 3.37 -24.94 -23.57
N CYS A 510 2.59 -24.50 -24.56
CA CYS A 510 2.03 -23.15 -24.59
C CYS A 510 0.52 -23.13 -24.41
N ILE A 511 -0.01 -22.01 -23.91
CA ILE A 511 -1.42 -21.65 -24.06
C ILE A 511 -1.54 -20.31 -24.79
N TYR A 512 -2.52 -20.20 -25.68
CA TYR A 512 -2.78 -19.00 -26.46
C TYR A 512 -4.19 -18.48 -26.22
N ASP A 513 -4.35 -17.15 -26.24
CA ASP A 513 -5.65 -16.58 -26.57
C ASP A 513 -5.94 -16.67 -28.08
N ALA A 514 -7.23 -16.68 -28.46
CA ALA A 514 -7.65 -16.89 -29.84
C ALA A 514 -7.03 -15.90 -30.85
N ASP A 515 -6.94 -14.62 -30.46
CA ASP A 515 -6.36 -13.56 -31.30
C ASP A 515 -4.82 -13.69 -31.42
N ALA A 516 -4.17 -14.13 -30.34
CA ALA A 516 -2.75 -14.39 -30.30
C ALA A 516 -2.39 -15.57 -31.22
N ILE A 517 -3.21 -16.62 -31.33
CA ILE A 517 -2.97 -17.72 -32.28
C ILE A 517 -2.82 -17.17 -33.70
N ALA A 518 -3.76 -16.32 -34.13
CA ALA A 518 -3.74 -15.74 -35.47
C ALA A 518 -2.51 -14.84 -35.70
N SER A 519 -2.06 -14.16 -34.66
CA SER A 519 -0.96 -13.19 -34.70
C SER A 519 0.42 -13.81 -34.46
N ALA A 520 0.49 -15.03 -33.90
CA ALA A 520 1.73 -15.72 -33.52
C ALA A 520 2.39 -16.49 -34.68
N LYS A 521 2.06 -16.19 -35.95
CA LYS A 521 2.63 -16.85 -37.14
C LYS A 521 4.14 -16.62 -37.22
N GLY A 522 4.94 -17.56 -36.72
CA GLY A 522 6.40 -17.45 -36.65
C GLY A 522 6.97 -17.94 -35.33
N ILE A 523 6.16 -18.01 -34.27
CA ILE A 523 6.57 -18.58 -32.98
C ILE A 523 6.57 -20.11 -33.09
N ARG A 524 7.72 -20.73 -32.82
CA ARG A 524 7.85 -22.20 -32.74
C ARG A 524 7.47 -22.67 -31.35
N VAL A 525 6.62 -23.70 -31.24
CA VAL A 525 6.16 -24.28 -29.97
C VAL A 525 6.25 -25.80 -29.96
N ALA A 526 6.48 -26.39 -28.79
CA ALA A 526 6.48 -27.86 -28.62
C ALA A 526 5.06 -28.45 -28.73
N GLY A 527 4.08 -27.74 -28.18
CA GLY A 527 2.68 -28.15 -28.11
C GLY A 527 1.78 -27.08 -27.51
N VAL A 528 0.47 -27.29 -27.60
CA VAL A 528 -0.55 -26.37 -27.06
C VAL A 528 -1.46 -27.10 -26.07
N THR A 529 -1.73 -26.49 -24.92
CA THR A 529 -2.66 -26.99 -23.90
C THR A 529 -3.75 -25.95 -23.62
N GLY A 530 -4.93 -26.42 -23.17
CA GLY A 530 -5.99 -25.56 -22.64
C GLY A 530 -5.86 -25.28 -21.14
N ASP A 531 -4.98 -25.99 -20.42
CA ASP A 531 -4.78 -25.80 -18.99
C ASP A 531 -3.64 -24.81 -18.72
N VAL A 532 -3.99 -23.59 -18.29
CA VAL A 532 -3.05 -22.50 -17.95
C VAL A 532 -2.03 -22.89 -16.87
N TRP A 533 -2.34 -23.90 -16.04
CA TRP A 533 -1.49 -24.31 -14.93
C TRP A 533 -0.42 -25.33 -15.32
N GLN A 534 -0.59 -25.99 -16.47
CA GLN A 534 0.36 -26.95 -17.04
C GLN A 534 1.25 -26.34 -18.13
N ALA A 535 0.94 -25.12 -18.58
CA ALA A 535 1.72 -24.44 -19.61
C ALA A 535 3.02 -23.85 -19.06
N ASP A 536 4.10 -24.03 -19.80
CA ASP A 536 5.43 -23.44 -19.55
C ASP A 536 5.51 -21.99 -20.04
N ALA A 537 4.70 -21.65 -21.05
CA ALA A 537 4.55 -20.30 -21.55
C ALA A 537 3.10 -19.96 -21.87
N GLY A 538 2.72 -18.71 -21.63
CA GLY A 538 1.45 -18.17 -22.12
C GLY A 538 1.70 -17.07 -23.12
N VAL A 539 0.94 -17.10 -24.21
CA VAL A 539 1.02 -16.11 -25.28
C VAL A 539 -0.28 -15.34 -25.33
N THR A 540 -0.20 -14.02 -25.18
CA THR A 540 -1.37 -13.14 -25.20
C THR A 540 -1.24 -12.02 -26.22
N LEU A 541 -2.36 -11.51 -26.70
CA LEU A 541 -2.41 -10.25 -27.45
C LEU A 541 -2.77 -9.09 -26.50
N ALA A 542 -1.90 -8.09 -26.41
CA ALA A 542 -2.20 -6.83 -25.73
C ALA A 542 -3.16 -5.99 -26.55
N ASP A 543 -4.02 -5.23 -25.87
CA ASP A 543 -4.80 -4.17 -26.50
C ASP A 543 -3.86 -3.06 -26.99
N PHE A 544 -2.92 -2.64 -26.14
CA PHE A 544 -1.86 -1.68 -26.47
C PHE A 544 -0.73 -1.69 -25.42
N ALA A 545 0.44 -1.17 -25.80
CA ALA A 545 1.54 -0.82 -24.90
C ALA A 545 1.44 0.63 -24.41
N ILE A 546 2.11 0.95 -23.30
CA ILE A 546 2.18 2.28 -22.68
C ILE A 546 3.64 2.71 -22.61
N ALA A 547 4.04 3.67 -23.44
CA ALA A 547 5.42 4.15 -23.55
C ALA A 547 5.91 4.77 -22.23
N GLU A 548 5.06 5.55 -21.56
CA GLU A 548 5.42 6.23 -20.33
C GLU A 548 5.91 5.28 -19.23
N THR A 549 5.36 4.07 -19.15
CA THR A 549 5.60 3.16 -18.02
C THR A 549 6.26 1.85 -18.43
N GLY A 550 6.49 1.60 -19.73
CA GLY A 550 6.97 0.30 -20.20
C GLY A 550 5.97 -0.83 -19.94
N SER A 551 4.67 -0.52 -19.97
CA SER A 551 3.60 -1.44 -19.58
C SER A 551 2.80 -1.94 -20.78
N ILE A 552 2.12 -3.07 -20.61
CA ILE A 552 1.18 -3.63 -21.59
C ILE A 552 -0.21 -3.73 -20.96
N VAL A 553 -1.25 -3.51 -21.75
CA VAL A 553 -2.65 -3.63 -21.32
C VAL A 553 -3.28 -4.88 -21.91
N ILE A 554 -3.85 -5.70 -21.04
CA ILE A 554 -4.55 -6.93 -21.43
C ILE A 554 -5.96 -6.89 -20.82
N SER A 555 -6.97 -6.76 -21.67
CA SER A 555 -8.37 -6.77 -21.25
C SER A 555 -9.01 -8.14 -21.42
N ALA A 556 -10.07 -8.38 -20.65
CA ALA A 556 -11.00 -9.46 -20.92
C ALA A 556 -11.57 -9.33 -22.34
N GLY A 557 -11.84 -10.46 -22.99
CA GLY A 557 -12.47 -10.49 -24.29
C GLY A 557 -12.80 -11.91 -24.70
N SER A 558 -13.62 -12.04 -25.75
CA SER A 558 -14.02 -13.33 -26.30
C SER A 558 -12.80 -14.16 -26.65
N GLY A 559 -12.68 -15.37 -26.10
CA GLY A 559 -11.55 -16.26 -26.37
C GLY A 559 -10.20 -15.79 -25.81
N ARG A 560 -10.18 -14.79 -24.91
CA ARG A 560 -8.97 -14.29 -24.24
C ARG A 560 -8.82 -14.84 -22.84
N ALA A 561 -7.77 -15.62 -22.62
CA ALA A 561 -7.39 -16.13 -21.30
C ALA A 561 -6.40 -15.16 -20.64
N ARG A 562 -6.86 -14.33 -19.72
CA ARG A 562 -6.01 -13.44 -18.92
C ARG A 562 -5.01 -14.23 -18.08
N LEU A 563 -5.38 -15.38 -17.52
CA LEU A 563 -4.48 -16.24 -16.75
C LEU A 563 -3.28 -16.73 -17.57
N ALA A 564 -3.35 -16.74 -18.91
CA ALA A 564 -2.20 -17.03 -19.76
C ALA A 564 -1.05 -16.02 -19.55
N SER A 565 -1.33 -14.77 -19.19
CA SER A 565 -0.27 -13.80 -18.86
C SER A 565 0.21 -13.85 -17.41
N LEU A 566 -0.15 -14.89 -16.64
CA LEU A 566 0.22 -14.98 -15.23
C LEU A 566 0.57 -16.37 -14.73
N ALA A 567 -0.27 -17.37 -15.01
CA ALA A 567 -0.10 -18.72 -14.50
C ALA A 567 1.13 -19.43 -15.12
N PRO A 568 1.45 -19.26 -16.40
CA PRO A 568 2.72 -19.76 -16.93
C PRO A 568 3.94 -19.01 -16.37
N PRO A 569 5.09 -19.67 -16.18
CA PRO A 569 6.31 -19.01 -15.72
C PRO A 569 6.92 -18.05 -16.75
N VAL A 570 6.56 -18.17 -18.03
CA VAL A 570 6.96 -17.26 -19.11
C VAL A 570 5.73 -16.64 -19.75
N HIS A 571 5.71 -15.33 -19.92
CA HIS A 571 4.66 -14.62 -20.63
C HIS A 571 5.23 -13.96 -21.88
N VAL A 572 4.70 -14.33 -23.04
CA VAL A 572 4.96 -13.67 -24.32
C VAL A 572 3.76 -12.81 -24.67
N CYS A 573 3.94 -11.50 -24.72
CA CYS A 573 2.90 -10.57 -25.10
C CYS A 573 3.15 -10.02 -26.50
N LEU A 574 2.21 -10.26 -27.40
CA LEU A 574 2.19 -9.65 -28.73
C LEU A 574 1.51 -8.28 -28.63
N VAL A 575 2.06 -7.26 -29.27
CA VAL A 575 1.49 -5.90 -29.23
C VAL A 575 1.55 -5.23 -30.59
N LYS A 576 0.44 -4.63 -31.03
CA LYS A 576 0.32 -3.90 -32.31
C LYS A 576 0.40 -2.40 -32.12
N GLU A 577 -0.27 -1.91 -31.09
CA GLU A 577 -0.46 -0.48 -30.84
C GLU A 577 0.23 -0.04 -29.56
N ILE A 578 0.61 1.23 -29.51
CA ILE A 578 1.22 1.86 -28.35
C ILE A 578 0.59 3.23 -28.13
N VAL A 579 0.40 3.59 -26.87
CA VAL A 579 -0.02 4.92 -26.44
C VAL A 579 1.10 5.63 -25.67
N PRO A 580 1.17 6.97 -25.73
CA PRO A 580 2.23 7.71 -25.07
C PRO A 580 2.15 7.61 -23.54
N THR A 581 0.99 7.86 -22.94
CA THR A 581 0.85 7.99 -21.48
C THR A 581 -0.11 6.99 -20.85
N LEU A 582 -0.01 6.83 -19.53
CA LEU A 582 -0.98 6.06 -18.75
C LEU A 582 -2.39 6.66 -18.81
N GLN A 583 -2.51 7.99 -18.98
CA GLN A 583 -3.82 8.63 -19.15
C GLN A 583 -4.44 8.24 -20.50
N ASP A 584 -3.67 8.32 -21.59
CA ASP A 584 -4.12 7.91 -22.92
C ASP A 584 -4.59 6.44 -22.94
N ALA A 585 -3.90 5.59 -22.17
CA ALA A 585 -4.28 4.21 -21.98
C ALA A 585 -5.67 4.10 -21.34
N LEU A 586 -5.87 4.70 -20.18
CA LEU A 586 -7.15 4.64 -19.46
C LEU A 586 -8.31 5.22 -20.29
N ASP A 587 -8.08 6.30 -21.03
CA ASP A 587 -9.09 6.95 -21.88
C ASP A 587 -9.56 6.02 -23.02
N ARG A 588 -8.70 5.11 -23.48
CA ARG A 588 -9.03 4.09 -24.50
C ARG A 588 -9.61 2.81 -23.92
N MET A 589 -9.48 2.57 -22.62
CA MET A 589 -9.93 1.31 -22.02
C MET A 589 -11.45 1.27 -21.95
N THR A 590 -12.02 0.20 -22.50
CA THR A 590 -13.46 -0.10 -22.35
C THR A 590 -13.76 -0.58 -20.92
N PRO A 591 -15.02 -0.57 -20.45
CA PRO A 591 -15.41 -1.03 -19.11
C PRO A 591 -15.40 -2.57 -19.00
N ARG A 592 -14.37 -3.23 -19.55
CA ARG A 592 -14.06 -4.64 -19.29
C ARG A 592 -13.03 -4.74 -18.18
N THR A 593 -12.99 -5.90 -17.52
CA THR A 593 -11.95 -6.16 -16.53
C THR A 593 -10.60 -6.30 -17.23
N SER A 594 -9.64 -5.48 -16.85
CA SER A 594 -8.35 -5.37 -17.52
C SER A 594 -7.20 -5.40 -16.53
N VAL A 595 -6.02 -5.74 -17.02
CA VAL A 595 -4.77 -5.64 -16.27
C VAL A 595 -3.77 -4.79 -17.04
N ILE A 596 -3.08 -3.92 -16.31
CA ILE A 596 -1.85 -3.28 -16.77
C ILE A 596 -0.70 -4.08 -16.18
N VAL A 597 0.16 -4.62 -17.03
CA VAL A 597 1.35 -5.40 -16.63
C VAL A 597 2.60 -4.55 -16.86
N THR A 598 3.36 -4.31 -15.80
CA THR A 598 4.53 -3.41 -15.77
C THR A 598 5.76 -4.19 -15.31
N GLY A 599 6.31 -4.99 -16.23
CA GLY A 599 7.43 -5.88 -15.96
C GLY A 599 7.01 -7.24 -15.39
N THR A 600 7.97 -7.93 -14.79
CA THR A 600 7.78 -9.29 -14.24
C THR A 600 7.17 -9.27 -12.84
N SER A 601 6.65 -10.43 -12.43
CA SER A 601 6.29 -10.66 -11.02
C SER A 601 7.55 -10.58 -10.18
N ARG A 602 7.50 -9.84 -9.06
CA ARG A 602 8.66 -9.65 -8.18
C ARG A 602 8.26 -9.30 -6.76
N THR A 603 9.07 -9.76 -5.81
CA THR A 603 8.99 -9.40 -4.40
C THR A 603 10.36 -9.02 -3.86
N ALA A 604 10.39 -8.25 -2.77
CA ALA A 604 11.60 -7.95 -2.02
C ALA A 604 11.35 -8.09 -0.51
N ASP A 605 10.42 -8.96 -0.13
CA ASP A 605 9.99 -9.12 1.27
C ASP A 605 11.03 -9.81 2.14
N ILE A 606 11.85 -10.68 1.55
CA ILE A 606 12.94 -11.37 2.25
C ILE A 606 14.18 -10.47 2.26
N GLU A 607 14.35 -9.71 3.34
CA GLU A 607 15.52 -8.84 3.59
C GLU A 607 15.85 -7.84 2.46
N GLY A 608 14.86 -7.44 1.65
CA GLY A 608 15.06 -6.55 0.52
C GLY A 608 15.70 -7.21 -0.72
N VAL A 609 15.92 -8.53 -0.71
CA VAL A 609 16.44 -9.29 -1.85
C VAL A 609 15.34 -9.43 -2.90
N LEU A 610 15.59 -8.89 -4.09
CA LEU A 610 14.63 -8.94 -5.19
C LEU A 610 14.57 -10.37 -5.76
N VAL A 611 13.41 -11.00 -5.66
CA VAL A 611 13.11 -12.31 -6.24
C VAL A 611 12.05 -12.15 -7.33
N ARG A 612 12.24 -12.81 -8.48
CA ARG A 612 11.30 -12.77 -9.61
C ARG A 612 10.45 -14.04 -9.70
N GLY A 613 9.21 -13.86 -10.14
CA GLY A 613 8.23 -14.90 -10.41
C GLY A 613 7.80 -15.67 -9.17
N VAL A 614 7.30 -14.96 -8.16
CA VAL A 614 6.68 -15.58 -6.98
C VAL A 614 5.35 -16.22 -7.37
N HIS A 615 4.37 -15.44 -7.84
CA HIS A 615 3.08 -15.98 -8.31
C HIS A 615 2.88 -15.85 -9.82
N GLY A 616 3.39 -14.79 -10.43
CA GLY A 616 3.36 -14.53 -11.87
C GLY A 616 4.58 -15.05 -12.65
N PRO A 617 4.78 -14.56 -13.89
CA PRO A 617 5.88 -14.97 -14.75
C PRO A 617 7.23 -14.47 -14.24
N ARG A 618 8.25 -15.33 -14.36
CA ARG A 618 9.67 -14.98 -14.13
C ARG A 618 10.25 -14.20 -15.31
N GLU A 619 9.69 -14.41 -16.49
CA GLU A 619 10.11 -13.81 -17.75
C GLU A 619 8.90 -13.17 -18.45
N LEU A 620 9.07 -11.94 -18.92
CA LEU A 620 8.11 -11.21 -19.75
C LEU A 620 8.81 -10.85 -21.06
N ILE A 621 8.32 -11.38 -22.18
CA ILE A 621 8.82 -11.08 -23.52
C ILE A 621 7.72 -10.30 -24.23
N VAL A 622 8.02 -9.09 -24.71
CA VAL A 622 7.12 -8.31 -25.55
C VAL A 622 7.60 -8.37 -26.99
N VAL A 623 6.67 -8.70 -27.88
CA VAL A 623 6.90 -8.76 -29.32
C VAL A 623 6.04 -7.73 -30.01
N ARG A 624 6.67 -6.78 -30.69
CA ARG A 624 5.95 -5.85 -31.56
C ARG A 624 5.56 -6.55 -32.85
N LEU A 625 4.27 -6.48 -33.14
CA LEU A 625 3.69 -6.88 -34.42
C LEU A 625 3.75 -5.71 -35.41
N PRO A 626 3.83 -6.00 -36.72
CA PRO A 626 3.91 -4.98 -37.77
C PRO A 626 2.68 -4.06 -37.83
#